data_AF-A0A2V6A0T4-F1
#
_entry.id   AF-A0A2V6A0T4-F1
#
_cell.length_a   1.000
_cell.length_b   1.000
_cell.length_c   1.000
_cell.angle_alpha   90.00
_cell.angle_beta   90.00
_cell.angle_gamma   90.00
#
_symmetry.space_group_name_H-M   'P 1'
#
loop_
_entity.id
_entity.type
_entity.pdbx_description
1 polymer ?
#
loop_
_entity_poly.entity_id
_entity_poly.type
_entity_poly.pdbx_seq_one_letter_code
_entity_poly.pdbx_strand_id
1 'polypeptide(L)'
;MSTVGVFASIFDSSGRIVLVRHGYGSKQWSTPGGRIEPGESRVTALLREVTEEIACEIRILHLIGVYAKPYRDDLVLSFHAMIVSGIPRACPPEISDAVFCSRDSLPSELAFTRRIRVEDAFEGCRGTIRTFDGADSLAPSFEADVLSHT
;
A
#
# COMPACT_ATOMS: atom_id res chain seq x y z
N MET A 1 -13.59 6.10 -14.24
CA MET A 1 -12.20 6.51 -14.57
C MET A 1 -11.34 5.74 -13.61
N SER A 2 -10.42 4.95 -14.14
CA SER A 2 -9.61 4.07 -13.31
C SER A 2 -8.77 4.87 -12.32
N THR A 3 -8.72 4.44 -11.07
CA THR A 3 -7.83 5.02 -10.07
C THR A 3 -6.53 4.26 -10.02
N VAL A 4 -5.41 4.98 -9.87
CA VAL A 4 -4.11 4.38 -9.60
C VAL A 4 -3.60 4.94 -8.28
N GLY A 5 -3.35 4.05 -7.32
CA GLY A 5 -2.80 4.37 -6.02
C GLY A 5 -1.36 3.87 -5.87
N VAL A 6 -0.54 4.61 -5.12
CA VAL A 6 0.83 4.24 -4.77
C VAL A 6 0.95 4.22 -3.25
N PHE A 7 1.55 3.16 -2.70
CA PHE A 7 1.66 2.96 -1.26
C PHE A 7 3.05 2.50 -0.85
N ALA A 8 3.50 2.92 0.34
CA ALA A 8 4.82 2.64 0.86
C ALA A 8 4.72 1.71 2.08
N SER A 9 5.24 0.50 1.94
CA SER A 9 5.54 -0.39 3.06
C SER A 9 6.90 0.01 3.63
N ILE A 10 6.87 0.76 4.74
CA ILE A 10 8.07 1.33 5.38
C ILE A 10 8.36 0.55 6.65
N PHE A 11 9.54 -0.06 6.73
CA PHE A 11 9.97 -0.83 7.89
C PHE A 11 10.93 -0.04 8.78
N ASP A 12 10.81 -0.21 10.10
CA ASP A 12 11.82 0.22 11.06
C ASP A 12 12.94 -0.84 11.23
N SER A 13 13.97 -0.51 12.02
CA SER A 13 15.08 -1.42 12.31
C SER A 13 14.67 -2.69 13.07
N SER A 14 13.47 -2.72 13.66
CA SER A 14 12.91 -3.86 14.37
C SER A 14 12.02 -4.73 13.48
N GLY A 15 11.94 -4.44 12.17
CA GLY A 15 11.13 -5.18 11.22
C GLY A 15 9.63 -4.92 11.34
N ARG A 16 9.22 -3.82 11.97
CA ARG A 16 7.81 -3.40 12.06
C ARG A 16 7.47 -2.47 10.91
N ILE A 17 6.25 -2.58 10.38
CA ILE A 17 5.75 -1.72 9.31
C ILE A 17 4.96 -0.55 9.89
N VAL A 18 5.11 0.65 9.31
CA VAL A 18 4.24 1.78 9.68
C VAL A 18 2.88 1.66 8.99
N LEU A 19 1.81 1.81 9.76
CA LEU A 19 0.44 1.96 9.28
C LEU A 19 -0.11 3.31 9.72
N VAL A 20 -0.91 3.92 8.86
CA VAL A 20 -1.62 5.18 9.08
C VAL A 20 -3.12 4.95 9.10
N ARG A 21 -3.82 5.77 9.89
CA ARG A 21 -5.28 5.75 9.97
C ARG A 21 -5.84 7.05 9.40
N HIS A 22 -6.62 6.93 8.33
CA HIS A 22 -7.31 8.07 7.73
C HIS A 22 -8.19 8.78 8.78
N GLY A 23 -8.12 10.12 8.84
CA GLY A 23 -8.86 10.96 9.78
C GLY A 23 -10.30 11.25 9.37
N TYR A 24 -10.61 11.08 8.07
CA TYR A 24 -11.96 11.25 7.50
C TYR A 24 -12.44 9.97 6.80
N GLY A 25 -13.73 9.95 6.43
CA GLY A 25 -14.34 8.81 5.76
C GLY A 25 -14.43 7.57 6.65
N SER A 26 -14.02 6.41 6.12
CA SER A 26 -14.15 5.11 6.79
C SER A 26 -13.11 4.86 7.89
N LYS A 27 -12.19 5.81 8.15
CA LYS A 27 -11.15 5.73 9.20
C LYS A 27 -10.38 4.41 9.22
N GLN A 28 -10.11 3.87 8.03
CA GLN A 28 -9.42 2.60 7.83
C GLN A 28 -7.91 2.76 8.00
N TRP A 29 -7.27 1.65 8.37
CA TRP A 29 -5.81 1.54 8.37
C TRP A 29 -5.28 1.22 6.97
N SER A 30 -4.11 1.76 6.65
CA SER A 30 -3.33 1.41 5.47
C SER A 30 -1.85 1.67 5.71
N THR A 31 -0.99 1.17 4.83
CA THR A 31 0.34 1.76 4.63
C THR A 31 0.18 3.21 4.13
N PRO A 32 1.15 4.10 4.40
CA PRO A 32 1.15 5.46 3.83
C PRO A 32 1.04 5.44 2.31
N GLY A 33 0.36 6.42 1.74
CA GLY A 33 0.20 6.60 0.31
C GLY A 33 -1.23 6.89 -0.13
N GLY A 34 -1.36 7.33 -1.37
CA GLY A 34 -2.62 7.81 -1.92
C GLY A 34 -2.68 7.70 -3.44
N ARG A 35 -3.48 8.57 -4.03
CA ARG A 35 -3.71 8.60 -5.48
C ARG A 35 -2.59 9.36 -6.16
N ILE A 36 -2.31 8.97 -7.40
CA ILE A 36 -1.42 9.75 -8.27
C ILE A 36 -2.20 10.95 -8.81
N GLU A 37 -1.63 12.15 -8.68
CA GLU A 37 -2.22 13.36 -9.26
C GLU A 37 -1.85 13.55 -10.74
N PRO A 38 -2.61 14.35 -11.50
CA PRO A 38 -2.29 14.67 -12.89
C PRO A 38 -0.87 15.26 -13.03
N GLY A 39 -0.05 14.65 -13.88
CA GLY A 39 1.32 15.09 -14.13
C GLY A 39 2.37 14.48 -13.20
N GLU A 40 1.98 13.72 -12.18
CA GLU A 40 2.95 13.08 -11.27
C GLU A 40 3.46 11.74 -11.80
N SER A 41 4.75 11.49 -11.56
CA SER A 41 5.28 10.13 -11.61
C SER A 41 4.81 9.33 -10.38
N ARG A 42 4.85 8.00 -10.47
CA ARG A 42 4.44 7.09 -9.36
C ARG A 42 5.32 7.31 -8.13
N VAL A 43 6.61 7.54 -8.37
CA VAL A 43 7.59 7.81 -7.33
C VAL A 43 7.35 9.18 -6.72
N THR A 44 7.12 10.21 -7.54
CA THR A 44 6.83 11.57 -7.08
C THR A 44 5.61 11.60 -6.17
N ALA A 45 4.49 10.99 -6.61
CA ALA A 45 3.28 10.87 -5.82
C ALA A 45 3.56 10.16 -4.48
N LEU A 46 4.29 9.04 -4.50
CA LEU A 46 4.58 8.30 -3.27
C LEU A 46 5.41 9.10 -2.27
N LEU A 47 6.42 9.86 -2.74
CA LEU A 47 7.25 10.71 -1.89
C LEU A 47 6.43 11.86 -1.29
N ARG A 48 5.56 12.49 -2.08
CA ARG A 48 4.64 13.54 -1.63
C ARG A 48 3.73 13.01 -0.52
N GLU A 49 2.99 11.94 -0.79
CA GLU A 49 2.04 11.34 0.16
C GLU A 49 2.70 10.98 1.49
N VAL A 50 3.87 10.33 1.45
CA VAL A 50 4.59 9.96 2.69
C VAL A 50 5.05 11.19 3.48
N THR A 51 5.43 12.26 2.79
CA THR A 51 5.81 13.52 3.44
C THR A 51 4.58 14.17 4.09
N GLU A 52 3.45 14.20 3.39
CA GLU A 52 2.19 14.81 3.85
C GLU A 52 1.55 14.04 5.02
N GLU A 53 1.55 12.70 4.95
CA GLU A 53 0.85 11.85 5.91
C GLU A 53 1.63 11.60 7.20
N ILE A 54 2.96 11.46 7.10
CA ILE A 54 3.81 11.07 8.24
C ILE A 54 5.06 11.93 8.50
N ALA A 55 5.21 13.05 7.79
CA ALA A 55 6.34 13.98 7.92
C ALA A 55 7.72 13.31 7.81
N CYS A 56 7.86 12.35 6.89
CA CYS A 56 9.10 11.61 6.65
C CYS A 56 9.54 11.68 5.20
N GLU A 57 10.85 11.62 4.99
CA GLU A 57 11.45 11.36 3.69
C GLU A 57 11.84 9.89 3.62
N ILE A 58 11.59 9.27 2.46
CA ILE A 58 11.87 7.85 2.24
C ILE A 58 12.75 7.62 1.02
N ARG A 59 13.46 6.49 1.05
CA ARG A 59 14.10 5.89 -0.11
C ARG A 59 13.34 4.63 -0.51
N ILE A 60 12.85 4.60 -1.74
CA ILE A 60 12.23 3.40 -2.33
C ILE A 60 13.31 2.37 -2.62
N LEU A 61 13.09 1.12 -2.21
CA LEU A 61 14.01 0.01 -2.42
C LEU A 61 13.60 -0.83 -3.64
N HIS A 62 12.33 -1.23 -3.71
CA HIS A 62 11.78 -2.01 -4.83
C HIS A 62 10.24 -2.01 -4.83
N LEU A 63 9.65 -2.39 -5.96
CA LEU A 63 8.23 -2.71 -6.06
C LEU A 63 7.95 -4.06 -5.39
N ILE A 64 7.04 -4.09 -4.42
CA ILE A 64 6.54 -5.32 -3.81
C ILE A 64 5.58 -5.99 -4.77
N GLY A 65 4.58 -5.26 -5.25
CA GLY A 65 3.62 -5.81 -6.19
C GLY A 65 2.61 -4.81 -6.77
N VAL A 66 1.87 -5.33 -7.74
CA VAL A 66 0.74 -4.68 -8.42
C VAL A 66 -0.53 -5.41 -8.03
N TYR A 67 -1.51 -4.66 -7.53
CA TYR A 67 -2.74 -5.20 -6.99
C TYR A 67 -3.93 -4.60 -7.72
N ALA A 68 -4.55 -5.38 -8.59
CA ALA A 68 -5.71 -4.96 -9.37
C ALA A 68 -7.01 -5.24 -8.63
N LYS A 69 -7.97 -4.32 -8.73
CA LYS A 69 -9.33 -4.45 -8.22
C LYS A 69 -10.33 -4.09 -9.34
N PRO A 70 -10.55 -4.98 -10.32
CA PRO A 70 -11.44 -4.69 -11.45
C PRO A 70 -12.86 -4.30 -11.01
N TYR A 71 -13.38 -4.91 -9.93
CA TYR A 71 -14.69 -4.59 -9.34
C TYR A 71 -14.82 -3.14 -8.82
N ARG A 72 -13.72 -2.38 -8.77
CA ARG A 72 -13.68 -0.95 -8.39
C ARG A 72 -12.99 -0.06 -9.41
N ASP A 73 -12.57 -0.60 -10.55
CA ASP A 73 -11.75 0.14 -11.53
C ASP A 73 -10.51 0.77 -10.86
N ASP A 74 -9.83 0.01 -9.99
CA ASP A 74 -8.72 0.49 -9.14
C ASP A 74 -7.45 -0.37 -9.31
N LEU A 75 -6.29 0.28 -9.39
CA LEU A 75 -4.97 -0.35 -9.48
C LEU A 75 -4.05 0.21 -8.40
N VAL A 76 -3.41 -0.66 -7.64
CA VAL A 76 -2.51 -0.26 -6.57
C VAL A 76 -1.10 -0.76 -6.84
N LEU A 77 -0.12 0.12 -6.66
CA LEU A 77 1.30 -0.21 -6.62
C LEU A 77 1.79 -0.11 -5.17
N SER A 78 2.37 -1.19 -4.63
CA SER A 78 2.98 -1.18 -3.29
C SER A 78 4.49 -1.27 -3.40
N PHE A 79 5.20 -0.39 -2.71
CA PHE A 79 6.66 -0.30 -2.72
C PHE A 79 7.23 -0.58 -1.33
N HIS A 80 8.35 -1.29 -1.29
CA HIS A 80 9.17 -1.36 -0.08
C HIS A 80 10.01 -0.09 -0.02
N ALA A 81 9.95 0.61 1.11
CA ALA A 81 10.76 1.79 1.37
C ALA A 81 11.37 1.78 2.77
N MET A 82 12.35 2.66 2.99
CA MET A 82 12.91 2.93 4.30
C MET A 82 12.95 4.43 4.55
N ILE A 83 12.86 4.84 5.81
CA ILE A 83 13.00 6.23 6.23
C ILE A 83 14.45 6.64 6.10
N VAL A 84 14.69 7.78 5.47
CA VAL A 84 16.02 8.42 5.41
C VAL A 84 16.09 9.67 6.28
N SER A 85 14.96 10.32 6.53
CA SER A 85 14.84 11.48 7.40
C SER A 85 13.45 11.57 8.02
N GLY A 86 13.36 12.11 9.22
CA GLY A 86 12.12 12.26 9.98
C GLY A 86 11.83 11.12 10.96
N ILE A 87 10.82 11.32 11.80
CA ILE A 87 10.27 10.32 12.71
C ILE A 87 8.77 10.25 12.41
N PRO A 88 8.21 9.08 12.04
CA PRO A 88 6.82 8.98 11.66
C PRO A 88 5.90 9.49 12.76
N ARG A 89 5.01 10.40 12.38
CA ARG A 89 3.95 10.93 13.22
C ARG A 89 2.75 11.23 12.35
N ALA A 90 1.54 10.95 12.83
CA ALA A 90 0.34 11.34 12.12
C ALA A 90 0.33 12.84 11.80
N CYS A 91 -0.07 13.20 10.59
CA CYS A 91 -0.30 14.58 10.17
C CYS A 91 -1.80 14.82 9.90
N PRO A 92 -2.56 15.36 10.89
CA PRO A 92 -3.96 15.71 10.72
C PRO A 92 -4.16 16.88 9.73
N PRO A 93 -5.35 17.02 9.10
CA PRO A 93 -6.57 16.24 9.35
C PRO A 93 -6.64 14.91 8.59
N GLU A 94 -5.74 14.69 7.63
CA GLU A 94 -5.79 13.54 6.75
C GLU A 94 -5.44 12.24 7.47
N ILE A 95 -4.41 12.25 8.30
CA ILE A 95 -4.04 11.11 9.12
C ILE A 95 -4.29 11.43 10.59
N SER A 96 -5.09 10.58 11.23
CA SER A 96 -5.43 10.68 12.65
C SER A 96 -4.47 9.94 13.56
N ASP A 97 -3.81 8.90 13.04
CA ASP A 97 -2.90 8.05 13.81
C ASP A 97 -1.86 7.39 12.91
N ALA A 98 -0.69 7.11 13.46
CA ALA A 98 0.42 6.44 12.78
C ALA A 98 1.14 5.53 13.77
N VAL A 99 1.16 4.23 13.50
CA VAL A 99 1.71 3.22 14.40
C VAL A 99 2.61 2.24 13.68
N PHE A 100 3.66 1.79 14.37
CA PHE A 100 4.48 0.67 13.92
C PHE A 100 3.90 -0.65 14.42
N CYS A 101 3.61 -1.55 13.50
CA CYS A 101 3.03 -2.87 13.79
C CYS A 101 4.00 -3.98 13.40
N SER A 102 4.12 -5.01 14.25
CA SER A 102 4.71 -6.29 13.81
C SER A 102 3.70 -7.07 12.98
N ARG A 103 4.17 -8.11 12.28
CA ARG A 103 3.33 -9.03 11.52
C ARG A 103 2.18 -9.61 12.37
N ASP A 104 2.48 -10.00 13.60
CA ASP A 104 1.53 -10.63 14.52
C ASP A 104 0.60 -9.64 15.26
N SER A 105 0.80 -8.32 15.07
CA SER A 105 0.07 -7.26 15.78
C SER A 105 -0.59 -6.25 14.85
N LEU A 106 -0.96 -6.69 13.64
CA LEU A 106 -1.71 -5.85 12.70
C LEU A 106 -3.12 -5.53 13.21
N PRO A 107 -3.61 -4.29 13.06
CA PRO A 107 -4.96 -3.90 13.49
C PRO A 107 -6.03 -4.80 12.88
N SER A 108 -7.04 -5.18 13.65
CA SER A 108 -8.13 -6.03 13.16
C SER A 108 -8.97 -5.32 12.10
N GLU A 109 -9.04 -3.99 12.15
CA GLU A 109 -9.76 -3.14 11.20
C GLU A 109 -9.00 -2.92 9.87
N LEU A 110 -7.80 -3.51 9.71
CA LEU A 110 -7.08 -3.51 8.44
C LEU A 110 -7.84 -4.37 7.42
N ALA A 111 -8.48 -3.71 6.45
CA ALA A 111 -9.28 -4.35 5.41
C ALA A 111 -8.50 -5.42 4.64
N PHE A 112 -9.20 -6.48 4.21
CA PHE A 112 -8.61 -7.67 3.57
C PHE A 112 -7.58 -7.35 2.47
N THR A 113 -7.98 -6.57 1.45
CA THR A 113 -7.05 -6.22 0.35
C THR A 113 -5.80 -5.48 0.82
N ARG A 114 -5.89 -4.68 1.89
CA ARG A 114 -4.75 -3.96 2.46
C ARG A 114 -3.87 -4.87 3.29
N ARG A 115 -4.47 -5.80 4.03
CA ARG A 115 -3.77 -6.85 4.78
C ARG A 115 -2.90 -7.69 3.85
N ILE A 116 -3.43 -8.17 2.72
CA ILE A 116 -2.64 -8.94 1.75
C ILE A 116 -1.41 -8.17 1.26
N ARG A 117 -1.54 -6.87 0.96
CA ARG A 117 -0.39 -6.04 0.57
C ARG A 117 0.68 -5.94 1.65
N VAL A 118 0.24 -5.86 2.91
CA VAL A 118 1.13 -5.77 4.08
C VAL A 118 1.81 -7.12 4.33
N GLU A 119 1.09 -8.23 4.21
CA GLU A 119 1.66 -9.58 4.32
C GLU A 119 2.71 -9.82 3.23
N ASP A 120 2.43 -9.48 1.98
CA ASP A 120 3.42 -9.57 0.89
C ASP A 120 4.68 -8.74 1.18
N ALA A 121 4.53 -7.60 1.87
CA ALA A 121 5.66 -6.79 2.32
C ALA A 121 6.48 -7.52 3.39
N PHE A 122 5.83 -8.13 4.40
CA PHE A 122 6.50 -8.93 5.43
C PHE A 122 7.17 -10.19 4.85
N GLU A 123 6.61 -10.79 3.81
CA GLU A 123 7.18 -11.93 3.09
C GLU A 123 8.35 -11.55 2.19
N GLY A 124 8.59 -10.24 1.99
CA GLY A 124 9.66 -9.75 1.14
C GLY A 124 9.41 -10.00 -0.35
N CYS A 125 8.15 -10.10 -0.77
CA CYS A 125 7.77 -10.29 -2.17
C CYS A 125 8.33 -9.16 -3.05
N ARG A 126 8.65 -9.50 -4.30
CA ARG A 126 9.15 -8.56 -5.31
C ARG A 126 8.43 -8.79 -6.63
N GLY A 127 7.78 -7.76 -7.15
CA GLY A 127 7.07 -7.81 -8.43
C GLY A 127 5.88 -8.79 -8.46
N THR A 128 5.22 -9.06 -7.32
CA THR A 128 4.00 -9.89 -7.33
C THR A 128 2.86 -9.20 -8.06
N ILE A 129 1.98 -9.98 -8.69
CA ILE A 129 0.76 -9.49 -9.33
C ILE A 129 -0.41 -10.23 -8.71
N ARG A 130 -1.37 -9.48 -8.16
CA ARG A 130 -2.57 -10.02 -7.52
C ARG A 130 -3.81 -9.32 -8.05
N THR A 131 -4.87 -10.09 -8.26
CA THR A 131 -6.18 -9.57 -8.65
C THR A 131 -7.19 -9.89 -7.57
N PHE A 132 -7.89 -8.87 -7.10
CA PHE A 132 -9.02 -9.03 -6.19
C PHE A 132 -10.30 -8.94 -7.02
N ASP A 133 -11.15 -9.96 -6.94
CA ASP A 133 -12.47 -10.01 -7.58
C ASP A 133 -13.60 -9.50 -6.65
N GLY A 134 -13.29 -9.29 -5.37
CA GLY A 134 -14.18 -8.67 -4.39
C GLY A 134 -13.42 -7.99 -3.24
N ALA A 135 -14.17 -7.37 -2.31
CA ALA A 135 -13.58 -6.68 -1.16
C ALA A 135 -12.81 -7.62 -0.22
N ASP A 136 -13.23 -8.88 -0.17
CA ASP A 136 -12.71 -9.92 0.74
C ASP A 136 -12.33 -11.20 -0.03
N SER A 137 -12.01 -11.08 -1.33
CA SER A 137 -11.72 -12.22 -2.21
C SER A 137 -10.53 -11.94 -3.13
N LEU A 138 -9.73 -12.97 -3.35
CA LEU A 138 -8.52 -12.97 -4.18
C LEU A 138 -8.73 -13.97 -5.32
N ALA A 139 -8.60 -13.50 -6.55
CA ALA A 139 -8.65 -14.37 -7.72
C ALA A 139 -7.38 -15.25 -7.80
N PRO A 140 -7.46 -16.43 -8.44
CA PRO A 140 -6.28 -17.25 -8.71
C PRO A 140 -5.19 -16.45 -9.42
N SER A 141 -3.94 -16.62 -8.99
CA SER A 141 -2.80 -16.00 -9.64
C SER A 141 -2.51 -16.75 -10.93
N PHE A 142 -2.74 -16.11 -12.09
CA PHE A 142 -2.50 -16.66 -13.42
C PHE A 142 -2.98 -18.11 -13.59
N GLU A 143 -4.29 -18.34 -13.68
CA GLU A 143 -4.73 -19.47 -14.52
C GLU A 143 -4.40 -19.08 -15.96
N ALA A 144 -3.39 -19.75 -16.52
CA ALA A 144 -3.13 -19.69 -17.94
C ALA A 144 -4.30 -20.37 -18.65
N ASP A 145 -5.37 -19.61 -18.89
CA ASP A 145 -6.21 -19.87 -20.04
C ASP A 145 -5.31 -19.67 -21.26
N VAL A 146 -4.64 -20.77 -21.63
CA VAL A 146 -4.18 -20.97 -23.00
C VAL A 146 -5.44 -20.81 -23.84
N LEU A 147 -5.67 -19.59 -24.32
CA LEU A 147 -6.67 -19.33 -25.33
C LEU A 147 -6.26 -20.16 -26.54
N SER A 148 -6.77 -21.38 -26.64
CA SER A 148 -6.72 -22.21 -27.81
C SER A 148 -7.49 -21.48 -28.90
N HIS A 149 -6.79 -20.63 -29.64
CA HIS A 149 -7.27 -20.08 -30.88
C HIS A 149 -7.25 -21.22 -31.90
N THR A 150 -8.38 -21.90 -32.05
CA THR A 150 -8.76 -22.60 -33.28
C THR A 150 -9.44 -21.63 -34.22
#